data_AF-A0A4P8IFD6-F1
#
_entry.id   AF-A0A4P8IFD6-F1
#
_cell.length_a   1.000
_cell.length_b   1.000
_cell.length_c   1.000
_cell.angle_alpha   90.00
_cell.angle_beta   90.00
_cell.angle_gamma   90.00
#
_symmetry.space_group_name_H-M   'P 1'
#
loop_
_entity.id
_entity.type
_entity.pdbx_description
1 polymer ?
#
loop_
_entity_poly.entity_id
_entity_poly.type
_entity_poly.pdbx_seq_one_letter_code
_entity_poly.pdbx_strand_id
1 'polypeptide(L)'
;MITNTDLTIYNKVYDRDTGTNRYYRTVLKGINWQDTTAVQPDGKGMASADVAEVYIPFTVETEKQYRKPENFMAEADKSRIFTFRAGDLLVRGITETELGSTKDEEYLKNICGEVRTAAMVESNDSGSIEIQHWKVTAE
;
A
#
# COMPACT_ATOMS: atom_id res chain seq x y z
N MET A 1 -18.33 -5.43 -2.14
CA MET A 1 -17.61 -4.92 -0.96
C MET A 1 -17.95 -3.45 -0.70
N ILE A 2 -18.15 -3.00 0.55
CA ILE A 2 -18.37 -1.57 0.86
C ILE A 2 -17.04 -0.84 0.76
N THR A 3 -16.98 0.28 0.04
CA THR A 3 -15.79 1.13 -0.12
C THR A 3 -16.05 2.49 0.51
N ASN A 4 -15.03 3.15 1.03
CA ASN A 4 -15.16 4.41 1.78
C ASN A 4 -14.13 5.49 1.40
N THR A 5 -13.09 5.14 0.64
CA THR A 5 -12.05 6.09 0.24
C THR A 5 -11.24 5.55 -0.94
N ASP A 6 -10.26 6.33 -1.38
CA ASP A 6 -9.27 5.95 -2.39
C ASP A 6 -7.91 5.72 -1.72
N LEU A 7 -6.98 5.10 -2.45
CA LEU A 7 -5.65 4.81 -1.97
C LEU A 7 -4.61 5.18 -3.04
N THR A 8 -3.58 5.89 -2.62
CA THR A 8 -2.35 6.02 -3.41
C THR A 8 -1.29 5.11 -2.80
N ILE A 9 -0.81 4.14 -3.57
CA ILE A 9 0.30 3.27 -3.17
C ILE A 9 1.59 3.72 -3.86
N TYR A 10 2.70 3.70 -3.13
CA TYR A 10 4.05 3.86 -3.69
C TYR A 10 4.83 2.56 -3.51
N ASN A 11 5.02 1.82 -4.59
CA ASN A 11 5.85 0.62 -4.57
C ASN A 11 7.32 1.02 -4.48
N LYS A 12 8.00 0.61 -3.40
CA LYS A 12 9.39 0.97 -3.12
C LYS A 12 10.36 -0.02 -3.75
N VAL A 13 11.25 0.47 -4.60
CA VAL A 13 12.27 -0.33 -5.28
C VAL A 13 13.64 0.26 -5.03
N TYR A 14 14.52 -0.53 -4.42
CA TYR A 14 15.90 -0.13 -4.21
C TYR A 14 16.69 -0.26 -5.52
N ASP A 15 17.23 0.86 -5.98
CA ASP A 15 18.14 0.93 -7.12
C ASP A 15 19.58 0.80 -6.60
N ARG A 16 20.25 -0.29 -7.00
CA ARG A 16 21.62 -0.58 -6.59
C ARG A 16 22.65 0.29 -7.31
N ASP A 17 22.33 0.78 -8.50
CA ASP A 17 23.26 1.57 -9.30
C ASP A 17 23.37 3.00 -8.75
N THR A 18 22.25 3.57 -8.33
CA THR A 18 22.21 4.90 -7.70
C THR A 18 22.31 4.85 -6.18
N GLY A 19 22.12 3.68 -5.57
CA GLY A 19 22.08 3.51 -4.11
C GLY A 19 20.87 4.16 -3.44
N THR A 20 19.81 4.46 -4.19
CA THR A 20 18.62 5.18 -3.73
C THR A 20 17.34 4.37 -3.93
N ASN A 21 16.27 4.75 -3.24
CA ASN A 21 14.94 4.17 -3.50
C ASN A 21 14.26 4.94 -4.63
N ARG A 22 13.68 4.19 -5.57
CA ARG A 22 12.68 4.67 -6.52
C ARG A 22 11.31 4.24 -6.05
N TYR A 23 10.32 5.08 -6.29
CA TYR A 23 8.95 4.82 -5.91
C TYR A 23 8.08 4.84 -7.17
N TYR A 24 7.19 3.85 -7.28
CA TYR A 24 6.23 3.77 -8.36
C TYR A 24 4.84 4.01 -7.80
N ARG A 25 4.30 5.21 -8.08
CA ARG A 25 2.99 5.64 -7.61
C ARG A 25 1.87 4.93 -8.37
N THR A 26 0.80 4.53 -7.67
CA THR A 26 -0.43 4.02 -8.29
C THR A 26 -1.63 4.49 -7.51
N VAL A 27 -2.67 4.97 -8.20
CA VAL A 27 -3.96 5.31 -7.58
C VAL A 27 -4.92 4.16 -7.75
N LEU A 28 -5.59 3.80 -6.65
CA LEU A 28 -6.59 2.76 -6.53
C LEU A 28 -7.87 3.41 -6.00
N LYS A 29 -8.93 3.44 -6.81
CA LYS A 29 -10.19 4.08 -6.41
C LYS A 29 -11.21 3.08 -5.89
N GLY A 30 -11.95 3.48 -4.86
CA GLY A 30 -12.96 2.64 -4.24
C GLY A 30 -12.36 1.47 -3.48
N ILE A 31 -11.65 1.77 -2.39
CA ILE A 31 -11.16 0.80 -1.42
C ILE A 31 -11.87 0.99 -0.07
N ASN A 32 -11.63 0.08 0.87
CA ASN A 32 -12.10 0.25 2.25
C ASN A 32 -10.91 0.38 3.18
N TRP A 33 -10.76 1.55 3.79
CA TRP A 33 -9.73 1.85 4.77
C TRP A 33 -10.34 1.89 6.17
N GLN A 34 -9.79 1.12 7.09
CA GLN A 34 -10.24 1.07 8.49
C GLN A 34 -9.07 1.31 9.42
N ASP A 35 -9.08 2.46 10.09
CA ASP A 35 -8.16 2.72 11.19
C ASP A 35 -8.60 1.88 12.40
N THR A 36 -7.70 1.03 12.88
CA THR A 36 -7.92 0.10 13.99
C THR A 36 -6.79 0.23 14.99
N THR A 37 -7.14 0.22 16.27
CA THR A 37 -6.14 0.09 17.33
C THR A 37 -5.89 -1.40 17.58
N ALA A 38 -4.74 -1.90 17.13
CA ALA A 38 -4.34 -3.26 17.46
C ALA A 38 -3.82 -3.29 18.90
N VAL A 39 -4.52 -4.05 19.75
CA VAL A 39 -4.05 -4.33 21.11
C VAL A 39 -3.20 -5.60 21.06
N GLN A 40 -1.88 -5.45 21.11
CA GLN A 40 -0.99 -6.59 21.22
C GLN A 40 -0.67 -6.83 22.71
N PRO A 41 -0.80 -8.06 23.21
CA PRO A 41 -0.29 -8.40 24.53
C PRO A 41 1.24 -8.43 24.46
N ASP A 42 1.89 -7.34 24.87
CA ASP A 42 3.31 -7.38 25.18
C ASP A 42 3.47 -7.88 26.62
N GLY A 43 4.53 -8.64 26.91
CA GLY A 43 4.76 -9.23 28.23
C GLY A 43 5.01 -8.24 29.38
N LYS A 44 4.84 -6.92 29.15
CA LYS A 44 5.01 -5.81 30.09
C LYS A 44 3.83 -4.82 30.12
N GLY A 45 2.81 -4.97 29.25
CA GLY A 45 1.63 -4.11 29.17
C GLY A 45 0.88 -4.22 27.83
N MET A 46 -0.31 -3.63 27.76
CA MET A 46 -1.02 -3.47 26.47
C MET A 46 -0.32 -2.40 25.64
N ALA A 47 0.32 -2.80 24.54
CA ALA A 47 0.78 -1.87 23.52
C ALA A 47 -0.36 -1.60 22.53
N SER A 48 -0.80 -0.34 22.45
CA SER A 48 -1.75 0.15 21.47
C SER A 48 -0.97 0.64 20.25
N ALA A 49 -1.03 -0.09 19.14
CA ALA A 49 -0.47 0.36 17.87
C ALA A 49 -1.60 0.87 16.98
N ASP A 50 -1.44 2.06 16.40
CA ASP A 50 -2.34 2.57 15.38
C ASP A 50 -2.06 1.81 14.09
N VAL A 51 -2.98 0.92 13.70
CA VAL A 51 -2.87 0.06 12.53
C VAL A 51 -3.99 0.41 11.55
N ALA A 52 -3.76 0.30 10.26
CA ALA A 52 -4.80 0.39 9.25
C ALA A 52 -5.02 -0.98 8.62
N GLU A 53 -6.28 -1.42 8.58
CA GLU A 53 -6.72 -2.53 7.74
C GLU A 53 -7.30 -1.97 6.46
N VAL A 54 -6.60 -2.22 5.35
CA VAL A 54 -6.97 -1.74 4.02
C VAL A 54 -7.42 -2.91 3.19
N TYR A 55 -8.66 -2.89 2.76
CA TYR A 55 -9.24 -3.91 1.92
C TYR A 55 -9.36 -3.34 0.49
N ILE A 56 -8.79 -4.04 -0.48
CA ILE A 56 -8.74 -3.61 -1.88
C ILE A 56 -9.40 -4.69 -2.75
N PRO A 57 -10.56 -4.43 -3.39
CA PRO A 57 -11.18 -5.39 -4.30
C PRO A 57 -10.25 -5.79 -5.44
N PHE A 58 -10.32 -7.04 -5.92
CA PHE A 58 -9.56 -7.44 -7.11
C PHE A 58 -9.96 -6.68 -8.37
N THR A 59 -11.18 -6.13 -8.36
CA THR A 59 -11.76 -5.30 -9.43
C THR A 59 -11.56 -3.81 -9.19
N VAL A 60 -10.64 -3.40 -8.31
CA VAL A 60 -10.39 -1.99 -7.99
C VAL A 60 -10.11 -1.17 -9.25
N GLU A 61 -10.66 0.04 -9.33
CA GLU A 61 -10.43 0.93 -10.46
C GLU A 61 -9.03 1.53 -10.36
N THR A 62 -8.20 1.29 -11.37
CA THR A 62 -6.83 1.79 -11.45
C THR A 62 -6.33 1.85 -12.89
N GLU A 63 -5.31 2.67 -13.13
CA GLU A 63 -4.65 2.81 -14.44
C GLU A 63 -3.56 1.76 -14.68
N LYS A 64 -3.15 1.01 -13.66
CA LYS A 64 -2.05 0.03 -13.72
C LYS A 64 -2.53 -1.40 -13.53
N GLN A 65 -1.76 -2.35 -14.03
CA GLN A 65 -2.09 -3.76 -13.87
C GLN A 65 -1.40 -4.36 -12.64
N TYR A 66 -2.17 -5.09 -11.82
CA TYR A 66 -1.59 -5.83 -10.71
C TYR A 66 -0.66 -6.95 -11.20
N ARG A 67 0.48 -7.08 -10.51
CA ARG A 67 1.42 -8.20 -10.64
C ARG A 67 1.81 -8.68 -9.25
N LYS A 68 2.04 -9.99 -9.12
CA LYS A 68 2.64 -10.56 -7.91
C LYS A 68 4.02 -9.91 -7.65
N PRO A 69 4.47 -9.80 -6.38
CA PRO A 69 5.72 -9.11 -6.06
C PRO A 69 6.94 -9.60 -6.84
N GLU A 70 7.06 -10.91 -7.06
CA GLU A 70 8.15 -11.53 -7.82
C GLU A 70 8.18 -11.03 -9.27
N ASN A 71 7.02 -11.02 -9.94
CA ASN A 71 6.89 -10.55 -11.32
C ASN A 71 7.14 -9.04 -11.41
N PHE A 72 6.62 -8.27 -10.45
CA PHE A 72 6.87 -6.83 -10.39
C PHE A 72 8.37 -6.52 -10.30
N MET A 73 9.12 -7.26 -9.48
CA MET A 73 10.56 -7.05 -9.33
C MET A 73 11.33 -7.43 -10.60
N ALA A 74 10.93 -8.51 -11.29
CA ALA A 74 11.56 -8.99 -12.51
C ALA A 74 11.33 -8.09 -13.74
N GLU A 75 10.21 -7.36 -13.79
CA GLU A 75 9.88 -6.48 -14.90
C GLU A 75 10.80 -5.27 -14.99
N ALA A 76 11.36 -4.99 -16.17
CA ALA A 76 12.23 -3.83 -16.37
C ALA A 76 11.43 -2.52 -16.32
N ASP A 77 10.23 -2.51 -16.91
CA ASP A 77 9.32 -1.38 -16.90
C ASP A 77 8.21 -1.57 -15.86
N LYS A 78 8.25 -0.75 -14.81
CA LYS A 78 7.28 -0.74 -13.71
C LYS A 78 6.24 0.37 -13.83
N SER A 79 6.25 1.14 -14.92
CA SER A 79 5.36 2.30 -15.11
C SER A 79 3.88 1.91 -15.22
N ARG A 80 3.58 0.71 -15.75
CA ARG A 80 2.22 0.22 -16.02
C ARG A 80 1.74 -0.89 -15.10
N ILE A 81 2.54 -1.24 -14.10
CA ILE A 81 2.24 -2.32 -13.17
C ILE A 81 2.35 -1.82 -11.74
N PHE A 82 1.67 -2.52 -10.84
CA PHE A 82 1.78 -2.29 -9.40
C PHE A 82 1.71 -3.62 -8.66
N THR A 83 2.12 -3.60 -7.40
CA THR A 83 2.05 -4.77 -6.52
C THR A 83 1.68 -4.36 -5.10
N PHE A 84 1.53 -5.32 -4.21
CA PHE A 84 1.41 -5.10 -2.78
C PHE A 84 2.48 -5.91 -2.08
N ARG A 85 3.37 -5.23 -1.34
CA ARG A 85 4.44 -5.86 -0.58
C ARG A 85 4.63 -5.15 0.75
N ALA A 86 5.08 -5.89 1.76
CA ALA A 86 5.59 -5.30 2.99
C ALA A 86 6.72 -4.28 2.70
N GLY A 87 6.61 -3.10 3.29
CA GLY A 87 7.51 -1.95 3.09
C GLY A 87 7.04 -0.93 2.04
N ASP A 88 5.96 -1.21 1.31
CA ASP A 88 5.35 -0.21 0.41
C ASP A 88 4.60 0.86 1.20
N LEU A 89 4.54 2.08 0.66
CA LEU A 89 3.85 3.18 1.32
C LEU A 89 2.41 3.27 0.81
N LEU A 90 1.49 3.45 1.74
CA LEU A 90 0.06 3.57 1.51
C LEU A 90 -0.38 4.95 2.00
N VAL A 91 -1.00 5.73 1.12
CA VAL A 91 -1.53 7.05 1.45
C VAL A 91 -3.03 7.02 1.25
N ARG A 92 -3.79 7.35 2.30
CA ARG A 92 -5.24 7.45 2.17
C ARG A 92 -5.61 8.64 1.29
N GLY A 93 -6.41 8.39 0.27
CA GLY A 93 -6.82 9.36 -0.74
C GLY A 93 -5.93 9.39 -1.98
N ILE A 94 -6.22 10.36 -2.85
CA ILE A 94 -5.48 10.58 -4.10
C ILE A 94 -4.41 11.65 -3.85
N THR A 95 -3.15 11.30 -4.08
CA THR A 95 -2.01 12.24 -4.01
C THR A 95 -1.45 12.45 -5.40
N GLU A 96 -1.27 13.65 -5.92
CA GLU A 96 -0.68 13.88 -7.26
C GLU A 96 0.87 13.89 -7.28
N THR A 97 1.48 13.88 -6.10
CA THR A 97 2.94 13.95 -5.93
C THR A 97 3.64 12.68 -6.42
N GLU A 98 4.49 12.80 -7.43
CA GLU A 98 5.46 11.74 -7.77
C GLU A 98 6.69 11.86 -6.87
N LEU A 99 7.19 10.73 -6.35
CA LEU A 99 8.41 10.73 -5.51
C LEU A 99 9.63 10.38 -6.36
N GLY A 100 10.62 11.24 -6.35
CA GLY A 100 11.88 11.05 -7.10
C GLY A 100 13.03 10.53 -6.24
N SER A 101 12.98 10.67 -4.91
CA SER A 101 14.10 10.34 -4.02
C SER A 101 13.68 9.95 -2.59
N THR A 102 14.63 9.41 -1.81
CA THR A 102 14.46 9.09 -0.38
C THR A 102 14.13 10.30 0.50
N LYS A 103 14.48 11.53 0.09
CA LYS A 103 14.07 12.74 0.81
C LYS A 103 12.57 12.99 0.72
N ASP A 104 11.91 12.38 -0.26
CA ASP A 104 10.48 12.57 -0.51
C ASP A 104 9.62 11.68 0.38
N GLU A 105 10.18 10.63 1.01
CA GLU A 105 9.44 9.75 1.94
C GLU A 105 9.12 10.48 3.26
N GLU A 106 10.08 11.20 3.84
CA GLU A 106 9.82 12.09 4.99
C GLU A 106 8.93 13.26 4.60
N TYR A 107 9.11 13.80 3.39
CA TYR A 107 8.25 14.87 2.87
C TYR A 107 6.79 14.43 2.73
N LEU A 108 6.53 13.22 2.23
CA LEU A 108 5.19 12.64 2.16
C LEU A 108 4.59 12.46 3.55
N LYS A 109 5.33 11.91 4.51
CA LYS A 109 4.85 11.75 5.89
C LYS A 109 4.53 13.10 6.55
N ASN A 110 5.23 14.16 6.15
CA ASN A 110 4.98 15.51 6.67
C ASN A 110 3.82 16.25 5.97
N ILE A 111 3.49 15.91 4.73
CA ILE A 111 2.46 16.63 3.94
C ILE A 111 1.15 15.87 3.86
N CYS A 112 1.21 14.56 3.65
CA CYS A 112 0.05 13.70 3.69
C CYS A 112 -0.10 13.19 5.12
N GLY A 113 -1.13 13.66 5.83
CA GLY A 113 -1.34 13.32 7.25
C GLY A 113 -1.62 11.83 7.51
N GLU A 114 -1.93 11.03 6.49
CA GLU A 114 -2.32 9.61 6.61
C GLU A 114 -1.48 8.71 5.69
N VAL A 115 -0.15 8.68 5.92
CA VAL A 115 0.77 7.72 5.30
C VAL A 115 1.04 6.56 6.25
N ARG A 116 0.87 5.33 5.78
CA ARG A 116 1.18 4.08 6.49
C ARG A 116 2.14 3.23 5.69
N THR A 117 2.88 2.35 6.36
CA THR A 117 3.74 1.37 5.70
C THR A 117 3.03 0.02 5.70
N ALA A 118 2.91 -0.62 4.54
CA ALA A 118 2.38 -1.97 4.45
C ALA A 118 3.25 -2.92 5.29
N ALA A 119 2.65 -3.60 6.26
CA ALA A 119 3.31 -4.60 7.10
C ALA A 119 3.03 -6.01 6.58
N MET A 120 1.78 -6.29 6.22
CA MET A 120 1.34 -7.60 5.76
C MET A 120 0.33 -7.48 4.63
N VAL A 121 0.36 -8.43 3.70
CA VAL A 121 -0.56 -8.51 2.55
C VAL A 121 -1.09 -9.93 2.45
N GLU A 122 -2.41 -10.06 2.43
CA GLU A 122 -3.15 -11.31 2.28
C GLU A 122 -4.05 -11.24 1.04
N SER A 123 -4.19 -12.35 0.32
CA SER A 123 -5.11 -12.47 -0.80
C SER A 123 -6.31 -13.33 -0.41
N ASN A 124 -7.50 -12.72 -0.40
CA ASN A 124 -8.75 -13.42 -0.19
C ASN A 124 -9.44 -13.62 -1.54
N ASP A 125 -9.13 -14.74 -2.20
CA ASP A 125 -9.62 -15.12 -3.53
C ASP A 125 -10.80 -16.10 -3.49
N SER A 126 -11.33 -16.37 -2.30
CA SER A 126 -12.47 -17.27 -2.10
C SER A 126 -13.81 -16.55 -2.26
N GLY A 127 -14.81 -17.27 -2.77
CA GLY A 127 -16.18 -16.77 -2.92
C GLY A 127 -16.43 -16.00 -4.23
N SER A 128 -17.49 -15.18 -4.26
CA SER A 128 -17.85 -14.41 -5.46
C SER A 128 -16.83 -13.31 -5.75
N ILE A 129 -16.69 -12.96 -7.04
CA ILE A 129 -15.74 -11.92 -7.48
C ILE A 129 -15.92 -10.58 -6.74
N GLU A 130 -17.14 -10.27 -6.30
CA GLU A 130 -17.49 -9.02 -5.60
C GLU A 130 -16.99 -8.95 -4.14
N ILE A 131 -16.60 -10.09 -3.57
CA ILE A 131 -16.02 -10.19 -2.23
C ILE A 131 -14.54 -10.56 -2.24
N GLN A 132 -13.97 -10.87 -3.41
CA GLN A 132 -12.54 -11.14 -3.53
C GLN A 132 -11.73 -9.84 -3.41
N HIS A 133 -10.74 -9.85 -2.53
CA HIS A 133 -9.97 -8.65 -2.20
C HIS A 133 -8.57 -9.00 -1.67
N TRP A 134 -7.66 -8.04 -1.78
CA TRP A 134 -6.44 -8.02 -0.98
C TRP A 134 -6.76 -7.38 0.37
N LYS A 135 -6.25 -7.95 1.45
CA LYS A 135 -6.22 -7.31 2.76
C LYS A 135 -4.77 -6.88 3.02
N VAL A 136 -4.57 -5.60 3.26
CA VAL A 136 -3.26 -5.01 3.56
C VAL A 136 -3.33 -4.42 4.96
N THR A 137 -2.53 -4.97 5.87
CA THR A 137 -2.33 -4.42 7.21
C THR A 137 -1.16 -3.46 7.16
N ALA A 138 -1.33 -2.24 7.64
CA ALA A 138 -0.33 -1.17 7.57
C ALA A 138 -0.14 -0.46 8.91
N GLU A 139 1.08 -0.02 9.21
CA GLU A 139 1.46 0.68 10.45
C GLU A 139 2.22 1.98 10.17
#